data_AF-A0A423PYU4-F1
#
_entry.id   AF-A0A423PYU4-F1
#
_cell.length_a   1.000
_cell.length_b   1.000
_cell.length_c   1.000
_cell.angle_alpha   90.00
_cell.angle_beta   90.00
_cell.angle_gamma   90.00
#
_symmetry.space_group_name_H-M   'P 1'
#
loop_
_entity.id
_entity.type
_entity.pdbx_description
1 polymer ?
#
loop_
_entity_poly.entity_id
_entity_poly.type
_entity_poly.pdbx_seq_one_letter_code
_entity_poly.pdbx_strand_id
1 'polypeptide(L)'
;MDITTWRPARRAYRHGLAVVLLGLVVVALAGCDIDWLDVFDPDDDNNSQGSDTTAPVADTDIPGLNLAVSDFDVDSTFNSLTDNIDSRLPFRRFTVDFQNRADTGGPDIRPTRVVFYYDAGRVSPLIAADPRAGLDLPPAVLVYQTDDNDTTLTPDTDTGLGATTPTSADDANVGIAYNAADYLAARYDLDAVDDALDAYEDDLSRLAANTAGNSVSVTGATDGITEGEGIAEQNSDNDFQATVNNLTQAIDGRADVVLLAQFDHRAAAQSVGAMLTDNNDPAILFVIDATDIVSRLIAGGQTVAVDLPIRVLVSRNEAGDVTIYHDTADYLADRHDLSDVDGATDDLRELLDDLVDQAAGTNASSGIAPGIGLGNGASNGPGISPGIDSSITPGAGSGVGAGFSSGIASGISPGVSS
;
A
#
# COMPACT_ATOMS: atom_id res chain seq x y z
N MET A 1 48.88 -25.73 18.68
CA MET A 1 49.50 -26.39 19.85
C MET A 1 49.79 -25.30 20.87
N ASP A 2 48.87 -25.14 21.81
CA ASP A 2 49.11 -24.47 23.10
C ASP A 2 50.10 -25.33 23.92
N ILE A 3 51.03 -24.73 24.68
CA ILE A 3 51.12 -24.76 26.17
C ILE A 3 52.40 -24.06 26.70
N THR A 4 52.17 -23.01 27.50
CA THR A 4 52.79 -22.63 28.81
C THR A 4 54.32 -22.65 29.05
N THR A 5 54.84 -21.56 29.62
CA THR A 5 55.72 -21.51 30.83
C THR A 5 55.84 -20.05 31.32
N TRP A 6 55.26 -19.68 32.48
CA TRP A 6 55.80 -19.68 33.85
C TRP A 6 56.70 -18.47 34.21
N ARG A 7 56.17 -17.59 35.09
CA ARG A 7 56.81 -16.44 35.80
C ARG A 7 57.70 -16.95 36.97
N PRO A 8 58.69 -16.20 37.52
CA PRO A 8 58.40 -15.16 38.54
C PRO A 8 59.48 -14.06 38.76
N ALA A 9 59.10 -12.92 39.36
CA ALA A 9 59.75 -12.36 40.57
C ALA A 9 59.08 -11.06 41.06
N ARG A 10 59.06 -10.94 42.40
CA ARG A 10 58.50 -9.88 43.27
C ARG A 10 59.47 -8.67 43.30
N ARG A 11 59.13 -7.44 43.70
CA ARG A 11 58.72 -6.99 45.06
C ARG A 11 58.54 -5.45 45.10
N ALA A 12 57.64 -4.98 46.00
CA ALA A 12 57.70 -3.74 46.84
C ALA A 12 57.66 -2.35 46.16
N TYR A 13 57.14 -1.25 46.75
CA TYR A 13 56.18 -0.87 47.82
C TYR A 13 56.23 0.69 47.84
N ARG A 14 55.11 1.38 48.14
CA ARG A 14 54.97 2.74 48.78
C ARG A 14 53.81 3.54 48.14
N HIS A 15 52.63 3.64 48.76
CA HIS A 15 52.18 4.49 49.89
C HIS A 15 51.84 5.95 49.52
N GLY A 16 50.59 6.32 49.83
CA GLY A 16 50.03 7.68 49.87
C GLY A 16 48.56 7.63 49.43
N LEU A 17 47.61 7.13 50.22
CA LEU A 17 46.95 7.77 51.37
C LEU A 17 46.44 9.19 51.05
N ALA A 18 45.21 9.28 50.55
CA ALA A 18 44.41 10.50 50.60
C ALA A 18 43.12 10.20 51.37
N VAL A 19 43.04 10.85 52.53
CA VAL A 19 42.03 10.73 53.57
C VAL A 19 40.81 11.58 53.23
N VAL A 20 39.65 10.96 53.44
CA VAL A 20 38.32 11.51 53.72
C VAL A 20 38.30 12.94 54.28
N LEU A 21 37.50 13.83 53.69
CA LEU A 21 36.89 14.93 54.45
C LEU A 21 35.44 15.14 54.02
N LEU A 22 34.58 14.63 54.91
CA LEU A 22 33.15 14.81 55.05
C LEU A 22 32.86 16.30 55.35
N GLY A 23 32.14 16.99 54.47
CA GLY A 23 31.61 18.33 54.68
C GLY A 23 30.08 18.31 54.71
N LEU A 24 29.53 17.95 55.87
CA LEU A 24 28.11 18.03 56.21
C LEU A 24 27.68 19.51 56.26
N VAL A 25 26.86 19.96 55.30
CA VAL A 25 26.07 21.19 55.44
C VAL A 25 24.60 20.77 55.52
N VAL A 26 24.10 20.68 56.75
CA VAL A 26 22.67 20.67 57.06
C VAL A 26 22.21 22.12 57.08
N VAL A 27 21.46 22.55 56.08
CA VAL A 27 20.58 23.71 56.19
C VAL A 27 19.16 23.19 56.07
N ALA A 28 18.50 23.07 57.22
CA ALA A 28 17.07 22.91 57.30
C ALA A 28 16.42 24.25 56.97
N LEU A 29 15.80 24.35 55.79
CA LEU A 29 14.72 25.30 55.54
C LEU A 29 13.48 24.48 55.21
N ALA A 30 12.55 24.47 56.16
CA ALA A 30 11.25 23.89 56.02
C ALA A 30 10.41 24.68 55.01
N GLY A 31 9.68 23.97 54.16
CA GLY A 31 8.55 24.49 53.40
C GLY A 31 8.85 24.84 51.94
N CYS A 32 9.03 23.80 51.11
CA CYS A 32 8.58 23.68 49.72
C CYS A 32 9.01 22.28 49.24
N ASP A 33 8.05 21.41 48.92
CA ASP A 33 8.31 20.11 48.30
C ASP A 33 8.91 20.36 46.90
N ILE A 34 10.23 20.19 46.79
CA ILE A 34 10.92 20.00 45.52
C ILE A 34 11.45 18.57 45.59
N ASP A 35 10.74 17.65 44.96
CA ASP A 35 11.20 16.27 44.77
C ASP A 35 12.40 16.29 43.82
N TRP A 36 13.58 16.20 44.42
CA TRP A 36 14.89 16.25 43.76
C TRP A 36 15.55 14.87 43.77
N LEU A 37 14.75 13.83 43.47
CA LEU A 37 15.14 12.43 43.55
C LEU A 37 14.70 11.55 42.36
N ASP A 38 14.30 12.14 41.23
CA ASP A 38 14.05 11.41 39.96
C ASP A 38 15.26 11.37 39.02
N VAL A 39 16.47 11.71 39.50
CA VAL A 39 17.68 11.74 38.65
C VAL A 39 18.41 10.39 38.65
N PHE A 40 18.01 9.41 39.47
CA PHE A 40 18.68 8.11 39.52
C PHE A 40 17.70 6.97 39.85
N ASP A 41 16.80 6.66 38.91
CA ASP A 41 16.20 5.33 38.85
C ASP A 41 16.81 4.57 37.66
N PRO A 42 17.66 3.54 37.89
CA PRO A 42 18.26 2.73 36.85
C PRO A 42 17.52 1.40 36.62
N ASP A 43 16.21 1.34 36.89
CA ASP A 43 15.34 0.22 36.53
C ASP A 43 14.30 0.65 35.47
N ASP A 44 14.74 1.38 34.44
CA ASP A 44 13.98 1.50 33.19
C ASP A 44 14.22 0.22 32.38
N ASP A 45 13.27 -0.69 32.49
CA ASP A 45 13.25 -1.95 31.77
C ASP A 45 13.29 -1.66 30.27
N ASN A 46 14.48 -1.87 29.72
CA ASN A 46 14.77 -2.06 28.32
C ASN A 46 13.92 -3.23 27.76
N ASN A 47 12.64 -2.98 27.52
CA ASN A 47 11.92 -3.67 26.47
C ASN A 47 12.29 -2.94 25.19
N SER A 48 13.10 -3.60 24.36
CA SER A 48 13.26 -3.23 22.97
C SER A 48 11.92 -3.41 22.27
N GLN A 49 10.97 -2.50 22.49
CA GLN A 49 10.04 -2.18 21.41
C GLN A 49 10.93 -1.69 20.27
N GLY A 50 10.81 -2.34 19.11
CA GLY A 50 11.23 -1.69 17.87
C GLY A 50 10.64 -0.29 17.89
N SER A 51 11.41 0.72 17.49
CA SER A 51 10.87 2.08 17.50
C SER A 51 9.70 2.09 16.53
N ASP A 52 8.48 1.98 17.03
CA ASP A 52 7.28 2.11 16.24
C ASP A 52 7.36 3.45 15.53
N THR A 53 7.45 3.39 14.21
CA THR A 53 7.60 4.58 13.35
C THR A 53 6.27 5.02 12.76
N THR A 54 5.17 4.34 13.12
CA THR A 54 3.85 4.61 12.57
C THR A 54 3.25 5.85 13.24
N ALA A 55 2.82 6.82 12.46
CA ALA A 55 2.05 7.95 12.95
C ALA A 55 0.78 7.45 13.67
N PRO A 56 0.30 8.15 14.71
CA PRO A 56 -1.06 7.96 15.21
C PRO A 56 -2.07 8.08 14.06
N VAL A 57 -3.25 7.48 14.19
CA VAL A 57 -4.27 7.68 13.16
C VAL A 57 -4.74 9.13 13.24
N ALA A 58 -4.32 9.94 12.27
CA ALA A 58 -4.79 11.29 12.13
C ALA A 58 -6.24 11.24 11.66
N ASP A 59 -7.16 11.61 12.54
CA ASP A 59 -8.60 11.75 12.31
C ASP A 59 -9.31 10.50 11.72
N THR A 60 -10.34 10.00 12.41
CA THR A 60 -11.12 8.88 11.87
C THR A 60 -12.09 9.32 10.76
N ASP A 61 -12.21 10.62 10.49
CA ASP A 61 -13.02 11.20 9.41
C ASP A 61 -12.24 11.30 8.09
N ILE A 62 -11.74 10.16 7.60
CA ILE A 62 -11.16 10.08 6.25
C ILE A 62 -12.29 10.15 5.21
N PRO A 63 -12.25 11.08 4.22
CA PRO A 63 -13.33 11.26 3.26
C PRO A 63 -13.75 9.96 2.56
N GLY A 64 -15.03 9.61 2.68
CA GLY A 64 -15.59 8.43 2.03
C GLY A 64 -15.11 7.07 2.58
N LEU A 65 -14.47 7.04 3.75
CA LEU A 65 -14.04 5.81 4.41
C LEU A 65 -15.04 5.38 5.49
N ASN A 66 -15.53 4.15 5.43
CA ASN A 66 -16.27 3.55 6.53
C ASN A 66 -15.32 2.81 7.47
N LEU A 67 -15.56 2.94 8.77
CA LEU A 67 -14.75 2.33 9.82
C LEU A 67 -15.63 1.63 10.86
N ALA A 68 -15.30 0.38 11.16
CA ALA A 68 -15.79 -0.34 12.33
C ALA A 68 -14.64 -0.56 13.31
N VAL A 69 -14.91 -0.42 14.61
CA VAL A 69 -13.94 -0.74 15.67
C VAL A 69 -14.19 -2.18 16.08
N SER A 70 -13.19 -3.04 16.13
CA SER A 70 -13.39 -4.45 16.51
C SER A 70 -13.50 -4.61 18.03
N ASP A 71 -14.32 -5.55 18.50
CA ASP A 71 -14.34 -5.99 19.91
C ASP A 71 -13.28 -7.07 20.21
N PHE A 72 -12.31 -7.26 19.31
CA PHE A 72 -11.38 -8.39 19.28
C PHE A 72 -9.97 -7.91 18.92
N ASP A 73 -8.96 -8.70 19.33
CA ASP A 73 -7.57 -8.50 18.92
C ASP A 73 -7.36 -8.63 17.40
N VAL A 74 -6.27 -8.03 16.89
CA VAL A 74 -6.02 -7.89 15.45
C VAL A 74 -5.98 -9.23 14.69
N ASP A 75 -5.48 -10.30 15.32
CA ASP A 75 -5.41 -11.61 14.69
C ASP A 75 -6.80 -12.27 14.66
N SER A 76 -7.56 -12.18 15.75
CA SER A 76 -8.94 -12.67 15.83
C SER A 76 -9.86 -11.93 14.84
N THR A 77 -9.72 -10.60 14.73
CA THR A 77 -10.45 -9.78 13.75
C THR A 77 -10.08 -10.17 12.33
N PHE A 78 -8.79 -10.26 12.02
CA PHE A 78 -8.32 -10.62 10.69
C PHE A 78 -8.78 -12.03 10.27
N ASN A 79 -8.67 -13.00 11.18
CA ASN A 79 -9.13 -14.37 10.91
C ASN A 79 -10.65 -14.41 10.68
N SER A 80 -11.42 -13.70 11.52
CA SER A 80 -12.87 -13.57 11.36
C SER A 80 -13.25 -12.94 10.02
N LEU A 81 -12.53 -11.92 9.56
CA LEU A 81 -12.73 -11.31 8.25
C LEU A 81 -12.55 -12.34 7.14
N THR A 82 -11.42 -13.05 7.17
CA THR A 82 -11.11 -14.04 6.14
C THR A 82 -12.09 -15.21 6.15
N ASP A 83 -12.55 -15.67 7.32
CA ASP A 83 -13.56 -16.73 7.44
C ASP A 83 -14.94 -16.26 6.93
N ASN A 84 -15.35 -15.03 7.25
CA ASN A 84 -16.58 -14.42 6.75
C ASN A 84 -16.57 -14.23 5.22
N ILE A 85 -15.40 -13.99 4.61
CA ILE A 85 -15.23 -13.94 3.15
C ILE A 85 -15.23 -15.36 2.58
N ASP A 86 -14.37 -16.27 3.07
CA ASP A 86 -14.17 -17.60 2.52
C ASP A 86 -15.44 -18.48 2.62
N SER A 87 -16.28 -18.25 3.63
CA SER A 87 -17.59 -18.93 3.77
C SER A 87 -18.61 -18.53 2.70
N ARG A 88 -18.50 -17.34 2.12
CA ARG A 88 -19.39 -16.82 1.07
C ARG A 88 -18.79 -16.95 -0.34
N LEU A 89 -17.48 -16.74 -0.46
CA LEU A 89 -16.74 -16.55 -1.71
C LEU A 89 -15.42 -17.34 -1.70
N PRO A 90 -15.45 -18.68 -1.65
CA PRO A 90 -14.25 -19.49 -1.52
C PRO A 90 -13.30 -19.26 -2.70
N PHE A 91 -12.01 -19.10 -2.40
CA PHE A 91 -10.91 -18.90 -3.36
C PHE A 91 -10.97 -17.60 -4.18
N ARG A 92 -11.73 -16.59 -3.72
CA ARG A 92 -11.82 -15.28 -4.40
C ARG A 92 -11.23 -14.13 -3.60
N ARG A 93 -10.28 -14.41 -2.71
CA ARG A 93 -9.57 -13.40 -1.92
C ARG A 93 -8.08 -13.34 -2.21
N PHE A 94 -7.53 -12.14 -2.04
CA PHE A 94 -6.11 -11.85 -2.10
C PHE A 94 -5.76 -11.02 -0.86
N THR A 95 -4.63 -11.32 -0.21
CA THR A 95 -4.26 -10.71 1.07
C THR A 95 -2.87 -10.12 0.99
N VAL A 96 -2.71 -8.93 1.57
CA VAL A 96 -1.43 -8.28 1.77
C VAL A 96 -1.26 -7.97 3.25
N ASP A 97 -0.23 -8.58 3.85
CA ASP A 97 0.26 -8.20 5.17
C ASP A 97 1.42 -7.22 4.95
N PHE A 98 1.23 -5.95 5.29
CA PHE A 98 2.24 -4.92 5.08
C PHE A 98 3.31 -4.93 6.15
N GLN A 99 2.95 -5.22 7.40
CA GLN A 99 3.90 -5.30 8.50
C GLN A 99 4.98 -6.35 8.20
N ASN A 100 4.57 -7.56 7.84
CA ASN A 100 5.52 -8.63 7.51
C ASN A 100 6.35 -8.33 6.23
N ARG A 101 5.91 -7.41 5.37
CA ARG A 101 6.67 -6.98 4.18
C ARG A 101 7.71 -5.92 4.53
N ALA A 102 7.35 -4.97 5.40
CA ALA A 102 8.24 -3.89 5.83
C ALA A 102 9.48 -4.41 6.59
N ASP A 103 9.36 -5.55 7.28
CA ASP A 103 10.42 -6.23 8.06
C ASP A 103 11.72 -6.56 7.30
N THR A 104 11.77 -6.33 5.98
CA THR A 104 12.96 -6.52 5.12
C THR A 104 13.86 -5.27 5.00
N GLY A 105 13.76 -4.33 5.95
CA GLY A 105 14.65 -3.17 6.07
C GLY A 105 13.97 -1.81 5.89
N GLY A 106 12.64 -1.77 5.85
CA GLY A 106 11.83 -0.54 5.88
C GLY A 106 11.49 -0.09 7.31
N PRO A 107 10.58 0.91 7.45
CA PRO A 107 10.05 1.34 8.75
C PRO A 107 9.37 0.18 9.48
N ASP A 108 9.49 0.16 10.81
CA ASP A 108 8.71 -0.73 11.66
C ASP A 108 7.29 -0.16 11.75
N ILE A 109 6.34 -0.84 11.11
CA ILE A 109 4.95 -0.43 11.03
C ILE A 109 4.05 -1.33 11.87
N ARG A 110 3.03 -0.73 12.50
CA ARG A 110 2.00 -1.46 13.25
C ARG A 110 1.26 -2.47 12.36
N PRO A 111 0.60 -3.48 12.96
CA PRO A 111 -0.21 -4.45 12.22
C PRO A 111 -1.17 -3.75 11.25
N THR A 112 -0.96 -4.01 9.95
CA THR A 112 -1.67 -3.38 8.84
C THR A 112 -1.84 -4.43 7.74
N ARG A 113 -3.06 -4.95 7.58
CA ARG A 113 -3.37 -6.05 6.65
C ARG A 113 -4.58 -5.72 5.80
N VAL A 114 -4.47 -5.92 4.50
CA VAL A 114 -5.58 -5.70 3.55
C VAL A 114 -6.02 -7.02 2.95
N VAL A 115 -7.33 -7.19 2.86
CA VAL A 115 -7.98 -8.28 2.12
C VAL A 115 -8.76 -7.71 0.95
N PHE A 116 -8.34 -8.06 -0.25
CA PHE A 116 -9.13 -7.90 -1.46
C PHE A 116 -10.03 -9.12 -1.62
N TYR A 117 -11.29 -8.93 -2.02
CA TYR A 117 -12.15 -10.04 -2.37
C TYR A 117 -13.02 -9.72 -3.58
N TYR A 118 -13.17 -10.71 -4.47
CA TYR A 118 -13.80 -10.49 -5.76
C TYR A 118 -15.16 -11.17 -5.83
N ASP A 119 -16.24 -10.40 -5.66
CA ASP A 119 -17.60 -10.82 -6.02
C ASP A 119 -18.01 -10.19 -7.36
N ALA A 120 -17.89 -10.97 -8.43
CA ALA A 120 -18.26 -10.54 -9.78
C ALA A 120 -19.71 -10.06 -9.88
N GLY A 121 -20.64 -10.63 -9.10
CA GLY A 121 -22.04 -10.20 -9.11
C GLY A 121 -22.27 -8.84 -8.46
N ARG A 122 -21.35 -8.39 -7.60
CA ARG A 122 -21.38 -7.09 -6.92
C ARG A 122 -20.61 -6.02 -7.67
N VAL A 123 -19.42 -6.35 -8.16
CA VAL A 123 -18.52 -5.34 -8.76
C VAL A 123 -18.78 -5.09 -10.24
N SER A 124 -19.26 -6.10 -10.99
CA SER A 124 -19.41 -5.95 -12.45
C SER A 124 -20.41 -4.86 -12.87
N PRO A 125 -21.58 -4.69 -12.21
CA PRO A 125 -22.49 -3.58 -12.54
C PRO A 125 -21.88 -2.19 -12.33
N LEU A 126 -21.02 -2.02 -11.32
CA LEU A 126 -20.35 -0.75 -11.05
C LEU A 126 -19.30 -0.44 -12.13
N ILE A 127 -18.46 -1.43 -12.46
CA ILE A 127 -17.46 -1.32 -13.54
C ILE A 127 -18.12 -1.18 -14.91
N ALA A 128 -19.31 -1.74 -15.10
CA ALA A 128 -20.10 -1.57 -16.32
C ALA A 128 -20.58 -0.14 -16.52
N ALA A 129 -20.95 0.54 -15.44
CA ALA A 129 -21.40 1.92 -15.46
C ALA A 129 -20.23 2.87 -15.76
N ASP A 130 -19.09 2.66 -15.10
CA ASP A 130 -17.84 3.35 -15.42
C ASP A 130 -16.63 2.39 -15.28
N PRO A 131 -15.90 2.11 -16.38
CA PRO A 131 -14.69 1.28 -16.33
C PRO A 131 -13.62 1.78 -15.35
N ARG A 132 -13.55 3.10 -15.08
CA ARG A 132 -12.62 3.69 -14.11
C ARG A 132 -12.85 3.15 -12.70
N ALA A 133 -14.08 2.76 -12.34
CA ALA A 133 -14.39 2.13 -11.05
C ALA A 133 -13.59 0.83 -10.83
N GLY A 134 -13.09 0.21 -11.90
CA GLY A 134 -12.15 -0.92 -11.83
C GLY A 134 -10.80 -0.60 -11.18
N LEU A 135 -10.49 0.67 -10.92
CA LEU A 135 -9.31 1.10 -10.18
C LEU A 135 -9.46 0.80 -8.68
N ASP A 136 -10.64 1.06 -8.12
CA ASP A 136 -10.97 0.80 -6.70
C ASP A 136 -11.70 -0.54 -6.46
N LEU A 137 -11.91 -1.31 -7.53
CA LEU A 137 -12.55 -2.62 -7.47
C LEU A 137 -11.58 -3.72 -7.93
N PRO A 138 -11.50 -4.87 -7.25
CA PRO A 138 -12.35 -5.33 -6.14
C PRO A 138 -12.17 -4.55 -4.82
N PRO A 139 -13.16 -4.61 -3.90
CA PRO A 139 -13.07 -3.97 -2.60
C PRO A 139 -11.80 -4.39 -1.85
N ALA A 140 -11.15 -3.40 -1.24
CA ALA A 140 -10.08 -3.57 -0.26
C ALA A 140 -10.64 -3.33 1.14
N VAL A 141 -10.51 -4.33 2.02
CA VAL A 141 -10.88 -4.21 3.43
C VAL A 141 -9.60 -4.25 4.27
N LEU A 142 -9.32 -3.15 4.94
CA LEU A 142 -8.18 -2.97 5.82
C LEU A 142 -8.53 -3.42 7.23
N VAL A 143 -7.65 -4.21 7.86
CA VAL A 143 -7.62 -4.48 9.29
C VAL A 143 -6.30 -3.93 9.82
N TYR A 144 -6.37 -3.05 10.82
CA TYR A 144 -5.19 -2.40 11.38
C TYR A 144 -5.30 -2.27 12.90
N GLN A 145 -4.15 -2.20 13.57
CA GLN A 145 -4.05 -1.93 15.01
C GLN A 145 -3.39 -0.57 15.23
N THR A 146 -4.04 0.29 16.02
CA THR A 146 -3.52 1.58 16.49
C THR A 146 -2.77 1.44 17.81
N ASP A 147 -2.16 2.53 18.29
CA ASP A 147 -1.53 2.55 19.61
C ASP A 147 -2.53 2.41 20.75
N ASP A 148 -2.09 1.81 21.87
CA ASP A 148 -2.91 1.65 23.08
C ASP A 148 -3.33 2.97 23.76
N ASN A 149 -2.67 4.07 23.38
CA ASN A 149 -3.01 5.42 23.84
C ASN A 149 -3.79 6.22 22.79
N ASP A 150 -4.08 5.64 21.62
CA ASP A 150 -4.81 6.30 20.56
C ASP A 150 -6.32 6.26 20.85
N THR A 151 -6.86 7.38 21.33
CA THR A 151 -8.28 7.51 21.65
C THR A 151 -9.15 7.81 20.43
N THR A 152 -8.62 7.79 19.20
CA THR A 152 -9.39 8.13 17.99
C THR A 152 -10.37 7.03 17.58
N LEU A 153 -10.10 5.77 17.93
CA LEU A 153 -11.00 4.63 17.75
C LEU A 153 -12.05 4.48 18.86
N THR A 154 -12.51 5.57 19.48
CA THR A 154 -13.60 5.44 20.47
C THR A 154 -14.92 5.13 19.76
N PRO A 155 -15.60 4.00 20.06
CA PRO A 155 -16.94 3.75 19.56
C PRO A 155 -17.86 4.90 19.96
N ASP A 156 -18.72 5.36 19.03
CA ASP A 156 -19.73 6.36 19.36
C ASP A 156 -20.65 5.83 20.47
N THR A 157 -20.42 6.32 21.68
CA THR A 157 -21.20 5.96 22.88
C THR A 157 -22.62 6.55 22.87
N ASP A 158 -23.01 7.36 21.88
CA ASP A 158 -24.30 8.05 21.81
C ASP A 158 -25.41 7.26 21.09
N THR A 159 -25.13 6.06 20.56
CA THR A 159 -26.13 5.30 19.77
C THR A 159 -27.22 4.61 20.60
N GLY A 160 -27.15 4.61 21.94
CA GLY A 160 -28.19 4.04 22.81
C GLY A 160 -28.46 2.53 22.62
N LEU A 161 -27.68 1.86 21.77
CA LEU A 161 -27.65 0.42 21.55
C LEU A 161 -26.40 -0.08 22.28
N GLY A 162 -26.54 -1.11 23.10
CA GLY A 162 -25.54 -1.52 24.07
C GLY A 162 -24.21 -1.95 23.46
N ALA A 163 -23.34 -0.99 23.16
CA ALA A 163 -21.93 -1.21 22.91
C ALA A 163 -21.33 -1.93 24.12
N THR A 164 -20.84 -3.14 23.89
CA THR A 164 -20.04 -3.85 24.87
C THR A 164 -18.76 -3.07 25.10
N THR A 165 -18.47 -2.73 26.35
CA THR A 165 -17.18 -2.14 26.69
C THR A 165 -16.07 -3.10 26.24
N PRO A 166 -15.02 -2.63 25.52
CA PRO A 166 -13.90 -3.47 25.11
C PRO A 166 -13.40 -4.29 26.31
N THR A 167 -13.19 -5.58 26.12
CA THR A 167 -12.85 -6.51 27.21
C THR A 167 -11.41 -6.39 27.69
N SER A 168 -10.56 -5.72 26.91
CA SER A 168 -9.19 -5.31 27.25
C SER A 168 -8.82 -4.00 26.53
N ALA A 169 -7.74 -3.35 26.95
CA ALA A 169 -7.23 -2.14 26.27
C ALA A 169 -6.78 -2.46 24.84
N ASP A 170 -6.15 -3.62 24.64
CA ASP A 170 -5.65 -4.12 23.36
C ASP A 170 -6.76 -4.37 22.33
N ASP A 171 -7.98 -4.72 22.79
CA ASP A 171 -9.15 -4.95 21.92
C ASP A 171 -9.73 -3.64 21.36
N ALA A 172 -9.55 -2.51 22.03
CA ALA A 172 -10.16 -1.22 21.64
C ALA A 172 -9.43 -0.50 20.49
N ASN A 173 -8.29 -1.05 20.05
CA ASN A 173 -7.36 -0.38 19.14
C ASN A 173 -7.35 -1.01 17.75
N VAL A 174 -8.33 -1.84 17.42
CA VAL A 174 -8.37 -2.55 16.13
C VAL A 174 -9.46 -1.94 15.24
N GLY A 175 -9.05 -1.39 14.10
CA GLY A 175 -9.94 -0.81 13.11
C GLY A 175 -10.15 -1.73 11.90
N ILE A 176 -11.37 -1.73 11.35
CA ILE A 176 -11.73 -2.30 10.05
C ILE A 176 -12.18 -1.16 9.15
N ALA A 177 -11.40 -0.85 8.11
CA ALA A 177 -11.68 0.26 7.21
C ALA A 177 -11.91 -0.20 5.76
N TYR A 178 -12.82 0.46 5.05
CA TYR A 178 -13.10 0.19 3.64
C TYR A 178 -13.76 1.40 2.98
N ASN A 179 -13.49 1.60 1.69
CA ASN A 179 -14.12 2.65 0.89
C ASN A 179 -15.64 2.45 0.84
N ALA A 180 -16.41 3.48 1.20
CA ALA A 180 -17.87 3.45 1.21
C ALA A 180 -18.45 3.35 -0.21
N ALA A 181 -19.69 2.85 -0.33
CA ALA A 181 -20.38 2.82 -1.63
C ALA A 181 -20.60 4.23 -2.18
N ASP A 182 -20.99 5.17 -1.31
CA ASP A 182 -21.17 6.59 -1.66
C ASP A 182 -19.88 7.26 -2.16
N TYR A 183 -18.70 6.82 -1.68
CA TYR A 183 -17.43 7.28 -2.20
C TYR A 183 -17.23 6.84 -3.65
N LEU A 184 -17.49 5.56 -3.96
CA LEU A 184 -17.42 5.07 -5.34
C LEU A 184 -18.46 5.77 -6.23
N ALA A 185 -19.66 6.01 -5.69
CA ALA A 185 -20.73 6.72 -6.39
C ALA A 185 -20.29 8.12 -6.81
N ALA A 186 -19.74 8.90 -5.87
CA ALA A 186 -19.27 10.25 -6.13
C ALA A 186 -18.02 10.29 -7.03
N ARG A 187 -17.04 9.39 -6.80
CA ARG A 187 -15.77 9.38 -7.54
C ARG A 187 -15.92 8.94 -8.99
N TYR A 188 -16.89 8.09 -9.29
CA TYR A 188 -17.07 7.49 -10.63
C TYR A 188 -18.43 7.80 -11.28
N ASP A 189 -19.20 8.74 -10.74
CA ASP A 189 -20.53 9.13 -11.24
C ASP A 189 -21.50 7.92 -11.42
N LEU A 190 -21.62 7.09 -10.37
CA LEU A 190 -22.37 5.82 -10.43
C LEU A 190 -23.85 5.94 -10.04
N ASP A 191 -24.41 7.14 -9.99
CA ASP A 191 -25.83 7.42 -9.67
C ASP A 191 -26.83 6.65 -10.58
N ALA A 192 -26.37 6.18 -11.74
CA ALA A 192 -27.19 5.40 -12.65
C ALA A 192 -27.39 3.94 -12.20
N VAL A 193 -26.63 3.46 -11.22
CA VAL A 193 -26.62 2.07 -10.74
C VAL A 193 -26.83 1.95 -9.23
N ASP A 194 -27.71 2.80 -8.66
CA ASP A 194 -28.08 2.83 -7.23
C ASP A 194 -28.38 1.44 -6.64
N ASP A 195 -29.19 0.60 -7.32
CA ASP A 195 -29.51 -0.76 -6.83
C ASP A 195 -28.25 -1.64 -6.65
N ALA A 196 -27.21 -1.41 -7.47
CA ALA A 196 -25.94 -2.14 -7.35
C ALA A 196 -25.05 -1.56 -6.24
N LEU A 197 -25.07 -0.23 -6.06
CA LEU A 197 -24.41 0.45 -4.95
C LEU A 197 -24.99 0.03 -3.60
N ASP A 198 -26.31 0.03 -3.45
CA ASP A 198 -27.01 -0.45 -2.24
C ASP A 198 -26.60 -1.89 -1.90
N ALA A 199 -26.59 -2.78 -2.90
CA ALA A 199 -26.21 -4.17 -2.70
C ALA A 199 -24.71 -4.35 -2.34
N TYR A 200 -23.85 -3.44 -2.80
CA TYR A 200 -22.43 -3.41 -2.48
C TYR A 200 -22.21 -2.87 -1.06
N GLU A 201 -22.90 -1.79 -0.68
CA GLU A 201 -22.89 -1.22 0.66
C GLU A 201 -23.36 -2.23 1.71
N ASP A 202 -24.52 -2.86 1.47
CA ASP A 202 -25.09 -3.88 2.35
C ASP A 202 -24.12 -5.05 2.57
N ASP A 203 -23.38 -5.46 1.53
CA ASP A 203 -22.41 -6.55 1.64
C ASP A 203 -21.22 -6.18 2.53
N LEU A 204 -20.62 -5.01 2.29
CA LEU A 204 -19.46 -4.52 3.04
C LEU A 204 -19.82 -4.17 4.49
N SER A 205 -20.93 -3.47 4.71
CA SER A 205 -21.42 -3.13 6.05
C SER A 205 -21.71 -4.38 6.88
N ARG A 206 -22.37 -5.37 6.26
CA ARG A 206 -22.61 -6.66 6.92
C ARG A 206 -21.33 -7.44 7.18
N LEU A 207 -20.36 -7.41 6.25
CA LEU A 207 -19.07 -8.07 6.42
C LEU A 207 -18.28 -7.45 7.58
N ALA A 208 -18.18 -6.12 7.62
CA ALA A 208 -17.51 -5.39 8.67
C ALA A 208 -18.17 -5.67 10.03
N ALA A 209 -19.50 -5.60 10.11
CA ALA A 209 -20.21 -5.83 11.37
C ALA A 209 -20.05 -7.26 11.90
N ASN A 210 -20.14 -8.27 11.02
CA ASN A 210 -19.92 -9.67 11.42
C ASN A 210 -18.46 -9.95 11.82
N THR A 211 -17.52 -9.14 11.36
CA THR A 211 -16.10 -9.27 11.67
C THR A 211 -15.75 -8.56 12.98
N ALA A 212 -16.23 -7.34 13.16
CA ALA A 212 -15.96 -6.51 14.33
C ALA A 212 -16.69 -7.00 15.59
N GLY A 213 -17.82 -7.69 15.43
CA GLY A 213 -18.71 -8.05 16.54
C GLY A 213 -19.70 -6.94 16.93
N ASN A 214 -19.57 -5.76 16.33
CA ASN A 214 -20.42 -4.59 16.53
C ASN A 214 -20.79 -3.95 15.16
N SER A 215 -21.40 -2.77 15.14
CA SER A 215 -21.79 -2.07 13.91
C SER A 215 -20.71 -1.09 13.45
N VAL A 216 -20.78 -0.65 12.18
CA VAL A 216 -19.94 0.43 11.65
C VAL A 216 -20.04 1.66 12.57
N SER A 217 -18.89 2.15 13.02
CA SER A 217 -18.76 3.18 14.05
C SER A 217 -18.59 4.58 13.47
N VAL A 218 -18.00 4.69 12.28
CA VAL A 218 -17.77 5.97 11.58
C VAL A 218 -18.06 5.79 10.10
N THR A 219 -18.75 6.78 9.53
CA THR A 219 -18.99 6.93 8.10
C THR A 219 -18.34 8.24 7.67
N GLY A 220 -17.24 8.14 6.92
CA GLY A 220 -16.51 9.30 6.43
C GLY A 220 -17.37 10.14 5.50
N ALA A 221 -17.22 11.47 5.61
CA ALA A 221 -17.99 12.38 4.78
C ALA A 221 -17.72 12.16 3.28
N THR A 222 -18.78 12.18 2.48
CA THR A 222 -18.69 12.16 1.01
C THR A 222 -18.92 13.53 0.38
N ASP A 223 -19.27 14.53 1.20
CA ASP A 223 -19.37 15.91 0.79
C ASP A 223 -18.01 16.44 0.31
N GLY A 224 -17.96 16.90 -0.94
CA GLY A 224 -16.75 17.47 -1.54
C GLY A 224 -15.93 16.50 -2.39
N ILE A 225 -16.30 15.22 -2.39
CA ILE A 225 -15.73 14.22 -3.30
C ILE A 225 -16.23 14.52 -4.72
N THR A 226 -15.31 14.57 -5.68
CA THR A 226 -15.62 14.91 -7.07
C THR A 226 -15.31 13.78 -8.04
N GLU A 227 -16.05 13.75 -9.16
CA GLU A 227 -15.84 12.78 -10.22
C GLU A 227 -14.38 12.80 -10.72
N GLY A 228 -13.73 11.65 -10.73
CA GLY A 228 -12.36 11.48 -11.18
C GLY A 228 -11.30 12.06 -10.25
N GLU A 229 -11.65 12.43 -9.01
CA GLU A 229 -10.68 13.04 -8.10
C GLU A 229 -9.46 12.14 -7.85
N GLY A 230 -8.29 12.76 -7.91
CA GLY A 230 -7.03 12.08 -7.63
C GLY A 230 -6.60 11.03 -8.64
N ILE A 231 -7.35 10.82 -9.73
CA ILE A 231 -7.02 9.85 -10.78
C ILE A 231 -6.17 10.52 -11.85
N ALA A 232 -4.98 9.96 -12.11
CA ALA A 232 -4.19 10.30 -13.28
C ALA A 232 -4.60 9.42 -14.46
N GLU A 233 -4.61 10.01 -15.66
CA GLU A 233 -4.97 9.34 -16.91
C GLU A 233 -3.85 9.49 -17.94
N GLN A 234 -3.38 8.38 -18.50
CA GLN A 234 -2.40 8.35 -19.59
C GLN A 234 -2.95 7.59 -20.78
N ASN A 235 -3.07 8.25 -21.93
CA ASN A 235 -3.39 7.59 -23.19
C ASN A 235 -2.18 6.81 -23.72
N SER A 236 -2.43 5.62 -24.24
CA SER A 236 -1.43 4.75 -24.84
C SER A 236 -1.43 4.89 -26.37
N ASP A 237 -0.24 4.97 -26.96
CA ASP A 237 -0.04 4.89 -28.41
C ASP A 237 -0.11 3.43 -28.92
N ASN A 238 -0.18 2.47 -28.00
CA ASN A 238 -0.24 1.04 -28.27
C ASN A 238 -1.68 0.50 -28.17
N ASP A 239 -1.93 -0.65 -28.80
CA ASP A 239 -3.17 -1.38 -28.55
C ASP A 239 -3.23 -1.95 -27.12
N PHE A 240 -4.42 -2.42 -26.71
CA PHE A 240 -4.67 -2.87 -25.34
C PHE A 240 -3.71 -3.99 -24.91
N GLN A 241 -3.53 -5.01 -25.77
CA GLN A 241 -2.69 -6.15 -25.40
C GLN A 241 -1.22 -5.77 -25.35
N ALA A 242 -0.76 -4.92 -26.27
CA ALA A 242 0.58 -4.37 -26.25
C ALA A 242 0.82 -3.52 -24.98
N THR A 243 -0.13 -2.66 -24.59
CA THR A 243 -0.05 -1.85 -23.36
C THR A 243 0.04 -2.73 -22.10
N VAL A 244 -0.81 -3.74 -21.99
CA VAL A 244 -0.80 -4.74 -20.90
C VAL A 244 0.54 -5.47 -20.83
N ASN A 245 1.06 -5.93 -21.98
CA ASN A 245 2.33 -6.64 -22.05
C ASN A 245 3.52 -5.71 -21.72
N ASN A 246 3.46 -4.45 -22.12
CA ASN A 246 4.49 -3.46 -21.84
C ASN A 246 4.52 -3.10 -20.36
N LEU A 247 3.35 -2.89 -19.73
CA LEU A 247 3.25 -2.67 -18.29
C LEU A 247 3.79 -3.87 -17.49
N THR A 248 3.42 -5.09 -17.89
CA THR A 248 3.95 -6.32 -17.27
C THR A 248 5.48 -6.36 -17.35
N GLN A 249 6.06 -6.08 -18.53
CA GLN A 249 7.51 -6.03 -18.71
C GLN A 249 8.18 -4.88 -17.94
N ALA A 250 7.51 -3.73 -17.83
CA ALA A 250 7.99 -2.60 -17.05
C ALA A 250 8.10 -2.96 -15.56
N ILE A 251 7.09 -3.65 -15.02
CA ILE A 251 7.10 -4.15 -13.64
C ILE A 251 8.18 -5.22 -13.47
N ASP A 252 8.20 -6.26 -14.31
CA ASP A 252 9.17 -7.37 -14.23
C ASP A 252 10.63 -6.91 -14.42
N GLY A 253 10.85 -5.76 -15.06
CA GLY A 253 12.17 -5.16 -15.27
C GLY A 253 12.75 -4.48 -14.03
N ARG A 254 11.97 -4.31 -12.96
CA ARG A 254 12.35 -3.65 -11.71
C ARG A 254 12.58 -4.70 -10.61
N ALA A 255 13.59 -4.48 -9.77
CA ALA A 255 13.94 -5.43 -8.69
C ALA A 255 13.21 -5.12 -7.38
N ASP A 256 12.72 -3.90 -7.25
CA ASP A 256 12.08 -3.25 -6.11
C ASP A 256 10.55 -3.18 -6.24
N VAL A 257 10.00 -3.72 -7.34
CA VAL A 257 8.55 -3.76 -7.60
C VAL A 257 8.13 -5.20 -7.88
N VAL A 258 7.03 -5.63 -7.27
CA VAL A 258 6.47 -6.97 -7.45
C VAL A 258 5.03 -6.87 -7.93
N LEU A 259 4.70 -7.57 -9.02
CA LEU A 259 3.31 -7.79 -9.40
C LEU A 259 2.67 -8.79 -8.44
N LEU A 260 1.70 -8.34 -7.64
CA LEU A 260 1.02 -9.17 -6.66
C LEU A 260 -0.20 -9.88 -7.25
N ALA A 261 -1.00 -9.17 -8.05
CA ALA A 261 -2.22 -9.69 -8.65
C ALA A 261 -2.56 -8.95 -9.94
N GLN A 262 -3.34 -9.63 -10.79
CA GLN A 262 -4.03 -9.01 -11.91
C GLN A 262 -5.51 -9.40 -11.86
N PHE A 263 -6.40 -8.44 -12.09
CA PHE A 263 -7.84 -8.67 -12.18
C PHE A 263 -8.33 -8.31 -13.58
N ASP A 264 -8.75 -9.31 -14.35
CA ASP A 264 -9.45 -9.10 -15.64
C ASP A 264 -10.94 -8.93 -15.35
N HIS A 265 -11.36 -7.67 -15.25
CA HIS A 265 -12.73 -7.28 -14.90
C HIS A 265 -13.74 -7.74 -15.96
N ARG A 266 -13.33 -7.75 -17.23
CA ARG A 266 -14.18 -8.24 -18.33
C ARG A 266 -14.40 -9.74 -18.23
N ALA A 267 -13.35 -10.53 -18.01
CA ALA A 267 -13.47 -11.98 -17.86
C ALA A 267 -14.36 -12.33 -16.65
N ALA A 268 -14.27 -11.56 -15.57
CA ALA A 268 -15.09 -11.73 -14.40
C ALA A 268 -16.58 -11.42 -14.65
N ALA A 269 -16.90 -10.32 -15.32
CA ALA A 269 -18.27 -9.98 -15.71
C ALA A 269 -18.91 -11.07 -16.60
N GLN A 270 -18.14 -11.56 -17.58
CA GLN A 270 -18.54 -12.69 -18.43
C GLN A 270 -18.84 -13.97 -17.61
N SER A 271 -18.10 -14.22 -16.53
CA SER A 271 -18.24 -15.44 -15.71
C SER A 271 -19.57 -15.54 -14.95
N VAL A 272 -20.21 -14.41 -14.65
CA VAL A 272 -21.49 -14.37 -13.92
C VAL A 272 -22.69 -14.10 -14.82
N GLY A 273 -22.49 -14.08 -16.15
CA GLY A 273 -23.56 -13.77 -17.10
C GLY A 273 -24.07 -12.33 -16.99
N ALA A 274 -23.41 -11.49 -16.18
CA ALA A 274 -23.46 -10.04 -16.30
C ALA A 274 -22.69 -9.66 -17.56
N MET A 275 -23.18 -10.11 -18.72
CA MET A 275 -22.64 -9.64 -19.98
C MET A 275 -22.92 -8.15 -20.04
N LEU A 276 -21.85 -7.38 -20.16
CA LEU A 276 -21.86 -6.05 -20.75
C LEU A 276 -22.40 -6.24 -22.17
N THR A 277 -23.73 -6.28 -22.34
CA THR A 277 -24.34 -6.57 -23.65
C THR A 277 -24.04 -5.47 -24.66
N ASP A 278 -23.66 -4.30 -24.16
CA ASP A 278 -23.31 -3.14 -24.98
C ASP A 278 -21.80 -2.85 -24.96
N ASN A 279 -21.07 -3.02 -23.83
CA ASN A 279 -19.64 -2.65 -23.72
C ASN A 279 -18.72 -3.77 -23.23
N ASN A 280 -18.26 -4.65 -24.11
CA ASN A 280 -17.26 -5.70 -23.80
C ASN A 280 -15.81 -5.13 -23.69
N ASP A 281 -15.71 -3.94 -23.12
CA ASP A 281 -14.49 -3.15 -22.99
C ASP A 281 -13.55 -3.82 -21.98
N PRO A 282 -12.34 -4.20 -22.40
CA PRO A 282 -11.41 -4.88 -21.51
C PRO A 282 -10.83 -3.87 -20.52
N ALA A 283 -10.84 -4.26 -19.26
CA ALA A 283 -10.19 -3.56 -18.17
C ALA A 283 -9.40 -4.58 -17.33
N ILE A 284 -8.09 -4.34 -17.17
CA ILE A 284 -7.21 -5.18 -16.35
C ILE A 284 -6.56 -4.29 -15.29
N LEU A 285 -6.85 -4.60 -14.03
CA LEU A 285 -6.21 -3.98 -12.88
C LEU A 285 -4.93 -4.74 -12.53
N PHE A 286 -3.83 -4.02 -12.40
CA PHE A 286 -2.56 -4.49 -11.86
C PHE A 286 -2.44 -4.02 -10.42
N VAL A 287 -2.21 -4.94 -9.48
CA VAL A 287 -1.89 -4.63 -8.08
C VAL A 287 -0.42 -4.91 -7.86
N ILE A 288 0.35 -3.87 -7.54
CA ILE A 288 1.80 -3.92 -7.45
C ILE A 288 2.29 -3.48 -6.06
N ASP A 289 3.39 -4.07 -5.63
CA ASP A 289 4.04 -3.80 -4.37
C ASP A 289 5.40 -3.17 -4.62
N ALA A 290 5.55 -1.91 -4.25
CA ALA A 290 6.84 -1.24 -4.09
C ALA A 290 7.08 -1.07 -2.58
N THR A 291 7.55 -2.15 -1.94
CA THR A 291 7.49 -2.31 -0.48
C THR A 291 8.13 -1.16 0.30
N ASP A 292 9.25 -0.62 -0.17
CA ASP A 292 9.93 0.52 0.47
C ASP A 292 9.09 1.81 0.44
N ILE A 293 8.43 2.09 -0.68
CA ILE A 293 7.55 3.25 -0.83
C ILE A 293 6.28 3.06 -0.02
N VAL A 294 5.64 1.90 -0.18
CA VAL A 294 4.36 1.55 0.47
C VAL A 294 4.49 1.57 2.00
N SER A 295 5.58 1.02 2.55
CA SER A 295 5.79 1.00 4.00
C SER A 295 6.00 2.40 4.57
N ARG A 296 6.72 3.30 3.88
CA ARG A 296 6.85 4.70 4.28
C ARG A 296 5.53 5.48 4.22
N LEU A 297 4.69 5.23 3.21
CA LEU A 297 3.34 5.82 3.16
C LEU A 297 2.49 5.36 4.35
N ILE A 298 2.50 4.05 4.65
CA ILE A 298 1.75 3.48 5.79
C ILE A 298 2.30 4.01 7.13
N ALA A 299 3.61 4.20 7.25
CA ALA A 299 4.22 4.81 8.43
C ALA A 299 3.70 6.25 8.65
N GLY A 300 3.37 6.99 7.59
CA GLY A 300 2.76 8.32 7.69
C GLY A 300 1.27 8.31 8.08
N GLY A 301 0.58 7.16 7.97
CA GLY A 301 -0.82 6.97 8.36
C GLY A 301 -1.40 5.64 7.86
N GLN A 302 -1.87 4.77 8.77
CA GLN A 302 -2.28 3.40 8.41
C GLN A 302 -3.50 3.32 7.49
N THR A 303 -4.39 4.32 7.51
CA THR A 303 -5.63 4.30 6.72
C THR A 303 -5.37 4.33 5.22
N VAL A 304 -4.22 4.86 4.76
CA VAL A 304 -3.81 4.81 3.34
C VAL A 304 -3.71 3.40 2.80
N ALA A 305 -3.53 2.42 3.68
CA ALA A 305 -3.48 1.03 3.29
C ALA A 305 -4.78 0.57 2.58
N VAL A 306 -5.93 1.22 2.80
CA VAL A 306 -7.17 0.93 2.06
C VAL A 306 -7.05 1.16 0.56
N ASP A 307 -6.18 2.09 0.15
CA ASP A 307 -5.89 2.44 -1.23
C ASP A 307 -4.57 1.81 -1.72
N LEU A 308 -3.91 1.02 -0.87
CA LEU A 308 -2.72 0.23 -1.18
C LEU A 308 -3.04 -1.28 -1.26
N PRO A 309 -2.18 -2.12 -1.88
CA PRO A 309 -0.99 -1.78 -2.68
C PRO A 309 -1.33 -0.94 -3.91
N ILE A 310 -0.30 -0.41 -4.57
CA ILE A 310 -0.43 0.48 -5.72
C ILE A 310 -1.25 -0.20 -6.83
N ARG A 311 -2.21 0.55 -7.39
CA ARG A 311 -3.18 0.08 -8.39
C ARG A 311 -2.96 0.82 -9.71
N VAL A 312 -2.85 0.04 -10.79
CA VAL A 312 -2.75 0.58 -12.16
C VAL A 312 -3.76 -0.15 -13.03
N LEU A 313 -4.75 0.57 -13.54
CA LEU A 313 -5.82 0.04 -14.38
C LEU A 313 -5.53 0.34 -15.85
N VAL A 314 -5.44 -0.69 -16.69
CA VAL A 314 -5.44 -0.51 -18.15
C VAL A 314 -6.84 -0.79 -18.67
N SER A 315 -7.45 0.19 -19.34
CA SER A 315 -8.79 0.06 -19.94
C SER A 315 -8.76 0.42 -21.42
N ARG A 316 -9.72 -0.10 -22.18
CA ARG A 316 -9.97 0.31 -23.57
C ARG A 316 -11.45 0.56 -23.80
N ASN A 317 -11.78 1.74 -24.30
CA ASN A 317 -13.16 2.11 -24.61
C ASN A 317 -13.66 1.50 -25.94
N GLU A 318 -14.94 1.69 -26.24
CA GLU A 318 -15.58 1.26 -27.49
C GLU A 318 -14.92 1.81 -28.77
N ALA A 319 -14.35 3.02 -28.72
CA ALA A 319 -13.65 3.64 -29.84
C ALA A 319 -12.29 2.98 -30.13
N GLY A 320 -11.80 2.17 -29.19
CA GLY A 320 -10.53 1.47 -29.25
C GLY A 320 -9.37 2.24 -28.60
N ASP A 321 -9.64 3.40 -28.00
CA ASP A 321 -8.63 4.17 -27.26
C ASP A 321 -8.27 3.42 -25.98
N VAL A 322 -6.97 3.34 -25.69
CA VAL A 322 -6.42 2.65 -24.53
C VAL A 322 -5.90 3.69 -23.55
N THR A 323 -6.36 3.61 -22.31
CA THR A 323 -6.00 4.54 -21.25
C THR A 323 -5.53 3.76 -20.02
N ILE A 324 -4.49 4.28 -19.37
CA ILE A 324 -3.94 3.78 -18.13
C ILE A 324 -4.33 4.75 -17.02
N TYR A 325 -4.93 4.23 -15.95
CA TYR A 325 -5.41 5.00 -14.80
C TYR A 325 -4.67 4.55 -13.54
N HIS A 326 -4.37 5.49 -12.65
CA HIS A 326 -3.84 5.21 -11.32
C HIS A 326 -4.16 6.37 -10.36
N ASP A 327 -4.14 6.09 -9.06
CA ASP A 327 -4.19 7.14 -8.05
C ASP A 327 -2.90 7.97 -8.08
N THR A 328 -3.03 9.27 -7.88
CA THR A 328 -1.87 10.18 -7.75
C THR A 328 -1.30 10.11 -6.34
N ALA A 329 0.02 10.27 -6.22
CA ALA A 329 0.69 10.27 -4.92
C ALA A 329 0.20 11.41 -4.01
N ASP A 330 -0.09 12.60 -4.57
CA ASP A 330 -0.63 13.73 -3.82
C ASP A 330 -2.03 13.44 -3.30
N TYR A 331 -2.88 12.79 -4.11
CA TYR A 331 -4.22 12.39 -3.66
C TYR A 331 -4.17 11.43 -2.48
N LEU A 332 -3.32 10.41 -2.53
CA LEU A 332 -3.16 9.47 -1.41
C LEU A 332 -2.68 10.18 -0.15
N ALA A 333 -1.77 11.15 -0.29
CA ALA A 333 -1.27 11.93 0.84
C ALA A 333 -2.35 12.84 1.44
N ASP A 334 -3.05 13.59 0.60
CA ASP A 334 -4.08 14.55 1.02
C ASP A 334 -5.30 13.83 1.61
N ARG A 335 -5.76 12.74 1.00
CA ARG A 335 -6.93 11.95 1.44
C ARG A 335 -6.72 11.38 2.84
N HIS A 336 -5.51 10.93 3.14
CA HIS A 336 -5.19 10.23 4.38
C HIS A 336 -4.45 11.08 5.41
N ASP A 337 -4.37 12.40 5.18
CA ASP A 337 -3.62 13.36 6.01
C ASP A 337 -2.21 12.85 6.37
N LEU A 338 -1.51 12.33 5.36
CA LEU A 338 -0.21 11.69 5.58
C LEU A 338 0.82 12.73 6.06
N SER A 339 1.45 12.43 7.18
CA SER A 339 2.52 13.25 7.76
C SER A 339 3.88 12.55 7.64
N ASP A 340 4.94 13.33 7.43
CA ASP A 340 6.33 12.87 7.49
C ASP A 340 6.64 11.58 6.71
N VAL A 341 6.13 11.46 5.48
CA VAL A 341 6.29 10.27 4.61
C VAL A 341 7.69 10.11 3.97
N ASP A 342 8.72 10.79 4.48
CA ASP A 342 10.14 10.66 4.05
C ASP A 342 10.36 10.64 2.51
N GLY A 343 9.65 11.49 1.77
CA GLY A 343 9.75 11.58 0.30
C GLY A 343 9.06 10.45 -0.48
N ALA A 344 8.32 9.55 0.19
CA ALA A 344 7.66 8.43 -0.46
C ALA A 344 6.63 8.84 -1.53
N THR A 345 6.00 10.02 -1.40
CA THR A 345 5.10 10.55 -2.43
C THR A 345 5.83 10.95 -3.71
N ASP A 346 7.05 11.48 -3.59
CA ASP A 346 7.89 11.80 -4.75
C ASP A 346 8.39 10.52 -5.42
N ASP A 347 8.85 9.54 -4.64
CA ASP A 347 9.28 8.24 -5.15
C ASP A 347 8.13 7.48 -5.83
N LEU A 348 6.91 7.54 -5.26
CA LEU A 348 5.72 6.93 -5.85
C LEU A 348 5.38 7.57 -7.19
N ARG A 349 5.45 8.91 -7.28
CA ARG A 349 5.18 9.63 -8.52
C ARG A 349 6.18 9.25 -9.62
N GLU A 350 7.48 9.25 -9.32
CA GLU A 350 8.52 8.85 -10.28
C GLU A 350 8.34 7.40 -10.73
N LEU A 351 8.02 6.48 -9.80
CA LEU A 351 7.74 5.09 -10.13
C LEU A 351 6.56 4.95 -11.09
N LEU A 352 5.43 5.61 -10.80
CA LEU A 352 4.21 5.53 -11.60
C LEU A 352 4.42 6.17 -12.98
N ASP A 353 5.03 7.35 -13.05
CA ASP A 353 5.34 8.03 -14.30
C ASP A 353 6.17 7.11 -15.22
N ASP A 354 7.26 6.52 -14.70
CA ASP A 354 8.11 5.64 -15.50
C ASP A 354 7.39 4.35 -15.94
N LEU A 355 6.56 3.75 -15.07
CA LEU A 355 5.79 2.54 -15.40
C LEU A 355 4.77 2.83 -16.50
N VAL A 356 4.04 3.92 -16.34
CA VAL A 356 2.94 4.33 -17.20
C VAL A 356 3.46 4.82 -18.56
N ASP A 357 4.55 5.59 -18.61
CA ASP A 357 5.18 6.03 -19.87
C ASP A 357 5.76 4.85 -20.67
N GLN A 358 6.33 3.86 -19.98
CA GLN A 358 6.84 2.66 -20.63
C GLN A 358 5.70 1.80 -21.19
N ALA A 359 4.61 1.66 -20.43
CA ALA A 359 3.42 0.93 -20.86
C ALA A 359 2.72 1.60 -22.06
N ALA A 360 2.53 2.93 -21.97
CA ALA A 360 1.84 3.75 -22.96
C ALA A 360 2.64 3.91 -24.27
N GLY A 361 3.97 3.73 -24.22
CA GLY A 361 4.84 3.93 -25.38
C GLY A 361 5.13 5.40 -25.68
N THR A 362 4.84 6.29 -24.74
CA THR A 362 5.04 7.75 -24.82
C THR A 362 6.48 8.18 -24.58
N ASN A 363 7.35 7.23 -24.20
CA ASN A 363 8.79 7.43 -24.11
C ASN A 363 9.39 7.86 -25.46
N ALA A 364 9.54 9.16 -25.66
CA ALA A 364 10.28 9.75 -26.76
C ALA A 364 11.77 9.43 -26.66
N SER A 365 12.18 8.21 -27.04
CA SER A 365 13.57 7.79 -27.26
C SER A 365 14.60 8.46 -26.33
N SER A 366 14.41 8.46 -25.02
CA SER A 366 15.51 8.74 -24.09
C SER A 366 16.23 7.42 -23.90
N GLY A 367 17.30 7.21 -24.67
CA GLY A 367 18.11 6.00 -24.66
C GLY A 367 18.90 5.82 -23.37
N ILE A 368 18.20 5.59 -22.26
CA ILE A 368 18.80 5.09 -21.03
C ILE A 368 18.38 3.63 -20.94
N ALA A 369 19.32 2.75 -21.24
CA ALA A 369 19.16 1.32 -20.97
C ALA A 369 18.85 1.11 -19.48
N PRO A 370 17.98 0.15 -19.12
CA PRO A 370 17.73 -0.17 -17.72
C PRO A 370 19.01 -0.74 -17.12
N GLY A 371 19.66 0.01 -16.23
CA GLY A 371 20.96 -0.42 -15.71
C GLY A 371 21.81 0.60 -14.93
N ILE A 372 21.24 1.67 -14.38
CA ILE A 372 21.95 2.47 -13.37
C ILE A 372 21.05 2.62 -12.14
N GLY A 373 21.40 1.89 -11.08
CA GLY A 373 20.68 1.87 -9.82
C GLY A 373 20.76 3.19 -9.05
N LEU A 374 19.84 3.30 -8.10
CA LEU A 374 19.72 4.31 -7.04
C LEU A 374 21.07 4.91 -6.64
N GLY A 375 21.28 6.17 -7.05
CA GLY A 375 22.44 6.97 -6.66
C GLY A 375 22.13 7.77 -5.40
N ASN A 376 22.60 7.28 -4.25
CA ASN A 376 22.56 7.99 -2.98
C ASN A 376 23.19 9.40 -3.09
N GLY A 377 22.51 10.40 -2.54
CA GLY A 377 22.90 11.80 -2.61
C GLY A 377 24.22 12.13 -1.91
N ALA A 378 25.03 12.97 -2.58
CA ALA A 378 25.85 14.00 -1.96
C ALA A 378 26.31 14.98 -3.06
N SER A 379 25.69 16.16 -3.08
CA SER A 379 26.12 17.30 -3.90
C SER A 379 27.50 17.79 -3.47
N ASN A 380 28.32 18.25 -4.44
CA ASN A 380 29.16 19.47 -4.37
C ASN A 380 30.11 19.60 -5.58
N GLY A 381 29.87 20.58 -6.46
CA GLY A 381 30.89 21.10 -7.41
C GLY A 381 30.31 21.76 -8.67
N PRO A 382 30.74 22.97 -9.08
CA PRO A 382 29.99 23.80 -10.04
C PRO A 382 30.41 23.61 -11.51
N GLY A 383 29.40 23.56 -12.38
CA GLY A 383 29.33 24.22 -13.69
C GLY A 383 30.25 23.73 -14.81
N ILE A 384 29.64 23.23 -15.90
CA ILE A 384 29.82 23.74 -17.27
C ILE A 384 28.78 23.09 -18.22
N SER A 385 27.97 23.91 -18.87
CA SER A 385 27.44 23.67 -20.23
C SER A 385 28.25 24.61 -21.16
N PRO A 386 28.43 24.36 -22.48
CA PRO A 386 27.38 23.89 -23.42
C PRO A 386 27.88 23.03 -24.63
N GLY A 387 26.96 22.54 -25.47
CA GLY A 387 27.30 22.12 -26.83
C GLY A 387 26.26 21.29 -27.56
N ILE A 388 25.29 21.96 -28.18
CA ILE A 388 24.39 21.38 -29.19
C ILE A 388 25.19 21.30 -30.50
N ASP A 389 25.33 20.11 -31.11
CA ASP A 389 25.71 19.99 -32.52
C ASP A 389 24.66 19.16 -33.27
N SER A 390 24.06 19.81 -34.25
CA SER A 390 23.12 19.23 -35.20
C SER A 390 23.90 18.81 -36.45
N SER A 391 24.02 17.50 -36.69
CA SER A 391 24.40 17.02 -38.02
C SER A 391 23.66 15.74 -38.41
N ILE A 392 22.56 15.93 -39.13
CA ILE A 392 21.90 14.92 -39.96
C ILE A 392 22.78 14.70 -41.20
N THR A 393 23.13 13.45 -41.53
CA THR A 393 23.18 13.00 -42.93
C THR A 393 22.81 11.51 -43.06
N PRO A 394 22.03 11.10 -44.07
CA PRO A 394 21.55 9.72 -44.24
C PRO A 394 22.46 8.89 -45.17
N GLY A 395 22.78 7.67 -44.77
CA GLY A 395 23.56 6.71 -45.56
C GLY A 395 22.75 5.47 -45.93
N ALA A 396 22.28 5.41 -47.17
CA ALA A 396 21.77 4.19 -47.80
C ALA A 396 22.94 3.26 -48.18
N GLY A 397 22.80 1.96 -47.92
CA GLY A 397 23.77 0.94 -48.33
C GLY A 397 23.16 -0.46 -48.29
N SER A 398 22.61 -0.90 -49.43
CA SER A 398 22.13 -2.26 -49.69
C SER A 398 23.32 -3.18 -50.03
N GLY A 399 23.34 -4.42 -49.54
CA GLY A 399 24.45 -5.36 -49.77
C GLY A 399 24.27 -6.79 -49.22
N VAL A 400 23.34 -7.53 -49.85
CA VAL A 400 23.28 -9.00 -50.12
C VAL A 400 24.33 -9.96 -49.50
N GLY A 401 23.88 -11.11 -48.96
CA GLY A 401 24.63 -12.39 -49.10
C GLY A 401 24.50 -13.51 -48.06
N ALA A 402 23.41 -14.30 -48.15
CA ALA A 402 23.24 -15.76 -47.94
C ALA A 402 24.07 -16.60 -46.93
N GLY A 403 23.35 -17.38 -46.10
CA GLY A 403 23.82 -18.58 -45.40
C GLY A 403 22.68 -19.48 -44.86
N PHE A 404 22.43 -20.58 -45.57
CA PHE A 404 21.65 -21.82 -45.31
C PHE A 404 21.65 -22.33 -43.83
N SER A 405 20.74 -23.17 -43.29
CA SER A 405 19.51 -23.87 -43.68
C SER A 405 18.98 -24.69 -42.47
N SER A 406 17.64 -24.86 -42.40
CA SER A 406 16.88 -26.07 -42.01
C SER A 406 16.88 -26.62 -40.56
N GLY A 407 15.66 -26.68 -39.99
CA GLY A 407 15.26 -27.56 -38.90
C GLY A 407 13.73 -27.65 -38.83
N ILE A 408 13.14 -28.57 -39.62
CA ILE A 408 11.71 -28.85 -39.70
C ILE A 408 11.37 -29.92 -38.65
N ALA A 409 10.28 -29.75 -37.89
CA ALA A 409 9.42 -30.87 -37.48
C ALA A 409 8.01 -30.36 -37.10
N SER A 410 7.07 -30.54 -38.03
CA SER A 410 5.63 -30.45 -37.83
C SER A 410 5.12 -31.77 -37.24
N GLY A 411 4.24 -31.71 -36.25
CA GLY A 411 3.50 -32.86 -35.74
C GLY A 411 2.02 -32.53 -35.62
N ILE A 412 1.25 -32.86 -36.67
CA ILE A 412 -0.22 -32.89 -36.68
C ILE A 412 -0.62 -34.34 -36.98
N SER A 413 -1.62 -34.89 -36.28
CA SER A 413 -2.65 -35.85 -36.77
C SER A 413 -3.47 -36.45 -35.59
N PRO A 414 -4.66 -37.04 -35.80
CA PRO A 414 -5.95 -36.34 -35.86
C PRO A 414 -7.01 -36.96 -34.91
N GLY A 415 -8.21 -36.39 -34.89
CA GLY A 415 -9.33 -36.85 -34.07
C GLY A 415 -9.94 -38.20 -34.46
N VAL A 416 -10.79 -38.70 -33.57
CA VAL A 416 -11.80 -39.73 -33.82
C VAL A 416 -13.06 -39.38 -33.07
N SER A 417 -14.16 -39.31 -33.82
CA SER A 417 -15.54 -39.30 -33.37
C SER A 417 -15.98 -40.69 -32.95
N SER A 418 -16.77 -40.77 -31.86
CA SER A 418 -17.91 -41.67 -31.71
C SER A 418 -18.85 -41.13 -30.64
#